data_AF-A0A7V0YVI4-F1
#
_entry.id   AF-A0A7V0YVI4-F1
#
_cell.length_a   1.000
_cell.length_b   1.000
_cell.length_c   1.000
_cell.angle_alpha   90.00
_cell.angle_beta   90.00
_cell.angle_gamma   90.00
#
_symmetry.space_group_name_H-M   'P 1'
#
loop_
_entity.id
_entity.type
_entity.pdbx_description
1 polymer ?
#
loop_
_entity_poly.entity_id
_entity_poly.type
_entity_poly.pdbx_seq_one_letter_code
_entity_poly.pdbx_strand_id
1 'polypeptide(L)'
;MDNENVYLADARLSVFCSQKHWLFVFEIVGYSAPENEFVDHIYLIGNCVDQGAKIVERIFVEEIDDDPVWDREEGEWLADWRNWEIMVKGKIYKFRPSLDEYKEAGIEIENPKSKIGSLRQDMLIRFLSFKLGDKLFCTEDELFDIIPKNDLKKVFYFKEWQHPDIKNNEKPSEIPFFISLASAIKSGERSIPEEAIKNPNTHWSNWIVKWY
;
A
#
# COMPACT_ATOMS: atom_id res chain seq x y z
N MET A 1 -2.73 7.85 4.27
CA MET A 1 -3.11 7.97 2.84
C MET A 1 -3.07 9.42 2.36
N ASP A 2 -3.14 10.40 3.27
CA ASP A 2 -2.81 11.82 3.02
C ASP A 2 -1.31 12.09 2.80
N ASN A 3 -0.60 11.17 2.15
CA ASN A 3 0.74 11.48 1.65
C ASN A 3 0.56 11.92 0.19
N GLU A 4 0.51 13.24 -0.05
CA GLU A 4 0.34 13.82 -1.39
C GLU A 4 1.43 13.36 -2.39
N ASN A 5 2.50 12.74 -1.88
CA ASN A 5 3.64 12.29 -2.66
C ASN A 5 3.55 10.82 -3.12
N VAL A 6 2.63 10.02 -2.55
CA VAL A 6 2.49 8.59 -2.90
C VAL A 6 1.14 8.34 -3.57
N TYR A 7 1.19 7.95 -4.83
CA TYR A 7 0.02 7.46 -5.56
C TYR A 7 -0.33 6.07 -5.06
N LEU A 8 -1.34 6.01 -4.19
CA LEU A 8 -1.79 4.79 -3.54
C LEU A 8 -2.24 3.75 -4.57
N ALA A 9 -1.79 2.51 -4.35
CA ALA A 9 -2.25 1.32 -5.06
C ALA A 9 -2.99 0.36 -4.13
N ASP A 10 -2.43 0.10 -2.95
CA ASP A 10 -3.07 -0.75 -1.95
C ASP A 10 -2.53 -0.43 -0.54
N ALA A 11 -3.28 -0.83 0.47
CA ALA A 11 -2.90 -0.65 1.86
C ALA A 11 -3.38 -1.80 2.73
N ARG A 12 -2.61 -2.11 3.78
CA ARG A 12 -3.06 -3.05 4.82
C ARG A 12 -2.64 -2.59 6.20
N LEU A 13 -3.42 -3.00 7.20
CA LEU A 13 -3.12 -2.81 8.60
C LEU A 13 -3.00 -4.17 9.29
N SER A 14 -1.84 -4.42 9.88
CA SER A 14 -1.63 -5.51 10.83
C SER A 14 -1.49 -4.95 12.25
N VAL A 15 -2.11 -5.63 13.22
CA VAL A 15 -2.05 -5.26 14.63
C VAL A 15 -1.38 -6.37 15.39
N PHE A 16 -0.34 -6.04 16.14
CA PHE A 16 0.40 -6.98 16.98
C PHE A 16 0.29 -6.59 18.45
N CYS A 17 0.14 -7.59 19.32
CA CYS A 17 0.05 -7.37 20.76
C CYS A 17 0.78 -8.45 21.57
N SER A 18 1.23 -8.05 22.75
CA SER A 18 1.66 -8.91 23.85
C SER A 18 0.99 -8.46 25.15
N GLN A 19 1.43 -8.96 26.31
CA GLN A 19 0.91 -8.49 27.61
C GLN A 19 1.30 -7.03 27.91
N LYS A 20 2.40 -6.53 27.31
CA LYS A 20 2.98 -5.21 27.61
C LYS A 20 3.04 -4.30 26.39
N HIS A 21 3.00 -4.87 25.20
CA HIS A 21 3.25 -4.15 23.97
C HIS A 21 2.08 -4.22 23.01
N TRP A 22 1.85 -3.13 22.30
CA TRP A 22 0.98 -3.07 21.14
C TRP A 22 1.71 -2.36 20.00
N LEU A 23 1.39 -2.75 18.79
CA LEU A 23 1.99 -2.23 17.58
C LEU A 23 0.98 -2.29 16.43
N PHE A 24 0.75 -1.14 15.80
CA PHE A 24 0.13 -1.03 14.50
C PHE A 24 1.22 -1.01 13.44
N VAL A 25 1.00 -1.80 12.38
CA VAL A 25 1.85 -1.84 11.19
C VAL A 25 0.96 -1.53 10.01
N PHE A 26 1.10 -0.33 9.46
CA PHE A 26 0.45 0.04 8.20
C PHE A 26 1.46 -0.14 7.08
N GLU A 27 1.09 -0.89 6.05
CA GLU A 27 1.86 -0.97 4.82
C GLU A 27 1.09 -0.27 3.72
N ILE A 28 1.76 0.64 3.03
CA ILE A 28 1.21 1.48 1.98
C ILE A 28 2.01 1.23 0.71
N VAL A 29 1.40 0.53 -0.23
CA VAL A 29 1.98 0.22 -1.52
C VAL A 29 1.53 1.26 -2.54
N GLY A 30 2.49 1.82 -3.27
CA GLY A 30 2.19 2.81 -4.29
C GLY A 30 3.41 3.25 -5.09
N TYR A 31 3.25 4.35 -5.81
CA TYR A 31 4.32 5.03 -6.52
C TYR A 31 4.66 6.35 -5.84
N SER A 32 5.92 6.57 -5.49
CA SER A 32 6.42 7.82 -4.90
C SER A 32 6.91 8.74 -6.00
N ALA A 33 6.22 9.86 -6.24
CA ALA A 33 6.66 10.84 -7.23
C ALA A 33 8.02 11.49 -6.89
N PRO A 34 8.27 11.90 -5.62
CA PRO A 34 9.54 12.53 -5.28
C PRO A 34 10.75 11.60 -5.40
N GLU A 35 10.58 10.29 -5.13
CA GLU A 35 11.64 9.30 -5.22
C GLU A 35 11.71 8.65 -6.61
N ASN A 36 10.67 8.84 -7.43
CA ASN A 36 10.51 8.22 -8.74
C ASN A 36 10.61 6.69 -8.67
N GLU A 37 9.95 6.11 -7.66
CA GLU A 37 10.13 4.71 -7.25
C GLU A 37 8.82 4.05 -6.81
N PHE A 38 8.75 2.72 -6.96
CA PHE A 38 7.64 1.92 -6.41
C PHE A 38 7.97 1.50 -4.97
N VAL A 39 7.12 1.91 -4.03
CA VAL A 39 7.45 1.87 -2.61
C VAL A 39 6.42 1.12 -1.77
N ASP A 40 6.90 0.42 -0.74
CA ASP A 40 6.11 -0.11 0.37
C ASP A 40 6.56 0.67 1.60
N HIS A 41 5.75 1.65 1.98
CA HIS A 41 5.97 2.45 3.18
C HIS A 41 5.32 1.77 4.37
N ILE A 42 6.17 1.32 5.29
CA ILE A 42 5.77 0.59 6.48
C ILE A 42 5.83 1.53 7.69
N TYR A 43 4.66 1.90 8.18
CA TYR A 43 4.50 2.72 9.38
C TYR A 43 4.29 1.83 10.60
N LEU A 44 5.28 1.83 11.49
CA LEU A 44 5.25 1.18 12.79
C LEU A 44 4.83 2.21 13.84
N ILE A 45 3.68 2.00 14.49
CA ILE A 45 3.16 2.90 15.54
C ILE A 45 2.81 2.07 16.77
N GLY A 46 3.47 2.32 17.90
CA GLY A 46 3.30 1.45 19.07
C GLY A 46 4.04 1.93 20.31
N ASN A 47 3.63 1.44 21.48
CA ASN A 47 4.33 1.73 22.74
C ASN A 47 5.70 1.04 22.87
N CYS A 48 6.06 0.20 21.90
CA CYS A 48 7.33 -0.50 21.80
C CYS A 48 8.26 0.06 20.73
N VAL A 49 7.84 1.12 20.02
CA VAL A 49 8.61 1.82 19.00
C VAL A 49 9.25 3.05 19.64
N ASP A 50 10.53 3.30 19.36
CA ASP A 50 11.22 4.49 19.85
C ASP A 50 10.51 5.76 19.34
N GLN A 51 10.30 6.74 20.22
CA GLN A 51 9.50 7.95 19.94
C GLN A 51 8.02 7.68 19.56
N GLY A 52 7.55 6.44 19.67
CA GLY A 52 6.17 6.01 19.42
C GLY A 52 5.84 5.70 17.96
N ALA A 53 6.69 6.08 17.01
CA ALA A 53 6.49 5.81 15.59
C ALA A 53 7.82 5.69 14.81
N LYS A 54 7.82 4.85 13.77
CA LYS A 54 8.95 4.65 12.85
C LYS A 54 8.42 4.36 11.45
N ILE A 55 9.08 4.90 10.44
CA ILE A 55 8.82 4.56 9.03
C ILE A 55 9.97 3.68 8.54
N VAL A 56 9.64 2.61 7.84
CA VAL A 56 10.58 1.78 7.09
C VAL A 56 10.12 1.76 5.65
N GLU A 57 11.04 1.97 4.73
CA GLU A 57 10.78 1.89 3.30
C GLU A 57 11.36 0.60 2.74
N ARG A 58 10.62 -0.02 1.82
CA ARG A 58 11.06 -1.19 1.05
C ARG A 58 10.78 -0.93 -0.42
N ILE A 59 11.79 -1.15 -1.24
CA ILE A 59 11.65 -1.28 -2.70
C ILE A 59 11.44 -2.77 -2.97
N PHE A 60 10.37 -3.10 -3.70
CA PHE A 60 9.99 -4.48 -3.98
C PHE A 60 9.54 -4.69 -5.43
N VAL A 61 9.38 -3.60 -6.18
CA VAL A 61 9.16 -3.60 -7.62
C VAL A 61 10.36 -2.93 -8.25
N GLU A 62 11.00 -3.63 -9.18
CA GLU A 62 12.23 -3.18 -9.85
C GLU A 62 12.04 -3.33 -11.36
N GLU A 63 12.75 -2.50 -12.11
CA GLU A 63 12.78 -2.55 -13.57
C GLU A 63 13.58 -3.76 -14.06
N ILE A 64 13.43 -4.09 -15.35
CA ILE A 64 14.27 -5.10 -16.01
C ILE A 64 15.27 -4.36 -16.87
N ASP A 65 16.57 -4.61 -16.65
CA ASP A 65 17.65 -3.89 -17.34
C ASP A 65 17.55 -3.93 -18.88
N ASP A 66 17.12 -5.07 -19.45
CA ASP A 66 17.01 -5.26 -20.89
C ASP A 66 15.72 -4.67 -21.52
N ASP A 67 14.71 -4.33 -20.71
CA ASP A 67 13.41 -3.80 -21.14
C ASP A 67 12.84 -2.85 -20.05
N PRO A 68 13.48 -1.68 -19.83
CA PRO A 68 13.11 -0.79 -18.75
C PRO A 68 11.75 -0.14 -18.99
N VAL A 69 11.03 0.13 -17.91
CA VAL A 69 9.78 0.91 -17.96
C VAL A 69 10.06 2.40 -17.83
N TRP A 70 11.27 2.79 -17.46
CA TRP A 70 11.72 4.16 -17.33
C TRP A 70 13.10 4.36 -18.00
N ASP A 71 13.18 5.25 -18.99
CA ASP A 71 14.44 5.77 -19.49
C ASP A 71 14.96 6.84 -18.51
N ARG A 72 15.91 6.46 -17.65
CA ARG A 72 16.43 7.38 -16.63
C ARG A 72 17.39 8.41 -17.22
N GLU A 73 17.95 8.15 -18.39
CA GLU A 73 18.87 9.07 -19.07
C GLU A 73 18.08 10.19 -19.75
N GLU A 74 17.03 9.86 -20.48
CA GLU A 74 16.16 10.82 -21.17
C GLU A 74 15.02 11.35 -20.28
N GLY A 75 14.81 10.75 -19.11
CA GLY A 75 13.71 11.09 -18.21
C GLY A 75 12.34 10.71 -18.77
N GLU A 76 12.29 9.73 -19.66
CA GLU A 76 11.08 9.31 -20.37
C GLU A 76 10.47 8.06 -19.72
N TRP A 77 9.17 8.12 -19.41
CA TRP A 77 8.44 6.95 -18.99
C TRP A 77 8.04 6.09 -20.20
N LEU A 78 8.44 4.83 -20.21
CA LEU A 78 8.38 3.96 -21.38
C LEU A 78 7.18 2.99 -21.40
N ALA A 79 6.58 2.69 -20.24
CA ALA A 79 5.61 1.59 -20.12
C ALA A 79 4.41 1.71 -21.09
N ASP A 80 4.16 0.63 -21.83
CA ASP A 80 3.02 0.46 -22.73
C ASP A 80 1.97 -0.44 -22.08
N TRP A 81 0.71 0.02 -22.02
CA TRP A 81 -0.37 -0.74 -21.39
C TRP A 81 -0.59 -2.11 -22.03
N ARG A 82 -0.20 -2.33 -23.29
CA ARG A 82 -0.41 -3.61 -23.99
C ARG A 82 0.61 -4.69 -23.62
N ASN A 83 1.83 -4.29 -23.27
CA ASN A 83 2.92 -5.21 -23.00
C ASN A 83 3.99 -4.52 -22.18
N TRP A 84 4.24 -5.04 -20.98
CA TRP A 84 5.25 -4.55 -20.09
C TRP A 84 5.72 -5.67 -19.18
N GLU A 85 6.95 -5.55 -18.71
CA GLU A 85 7.60 -6.50 -17.83
C GLU A 85 8.14 -5.77 -16.59
N ILE A 86 8.15 -6.46 -15.47
CA ILE A 86 8.63 -5.89 -14.21
C ILE A 86 9.14 -6.99 -13.30
N MET A 87 10.08 -6.69 -12.42
CA MET A 87 10.52 -7.59 -11.37
C MET A 87 9.78 -7.26 -10.07
N VAL A 88 9.24 -8.27 -9.40
CA VAL A 88 8.65 -8.12 -8.06
C VAL A 88 9.33 -9.12 -7.14
N LYS A 89 10.03 -8.61 -6.12
CA LYS A 89 10.80 -9.42 -5.14
C LYS A 89 11.68 -10.49 -5.81
N GLY A 90 12.49 -10.08 -6.80
CA GLY A 90 13.40 -10.96 -7.53
C GLY A 90 12.74 -11.86 -8.59
N LYS A 91 11.42 -11.79 -8.78
CA LYS A 91 10.71 -12.57 -9.79
C LYS A 91 10.19 -11.69 -10.92
N ILE A 92 10.54 -12.04 -12.15
CA ILE A 92 10.04 -11.37 -13.36
C ILE A 92 8.59 -11.76 -13.63
N TYR A 93 7.76 -10.76 -13.90
CA TYR A 93 6.38 -10.88 -14.38
C TYR A 93 6.26 -10.19 -15.73
N LYS A 94 5.61 -10.87 -16.67
CA LYS A 94 5.33 -10.36 -18.01
C LYS A 94 3.82 -10.21 -18.17
N PHE A 95 3.36 -9.02 -18.53
CA PHE A 95 1.93 -8.72 -18.65
C PHE A 95 1.57 -8.34 -20.07
N ARG A 96 0.44 -8.88 -20.55
CA ARG A 96 -0.21 -8.46 -21.79
C ARG A 96 -1.70 -8.24 -21.58
N PRO A 97 -2.09 -7.26 -20.74
CA PRO A 97 -3.48 -7.12 -20.33
C PRO A 97 -4.36 -6.62 -21.47
N SER A 98 -5.61 -7.06 -21.48
CA SER A 98 -6.66 -6.41 -22.26
C SER A 98 -7.17 -5.14 -21.59
N LEU A 99 -7.84 -4.27 -22.36
CA LEU A 99 -8.54 -3.11 -21.78
C LEU A 99 -9.61 -3.51 -20.76
N ASP A 100 -10.22 -4.68 -20.92
CA ASP A 100 -11.24 -5.17 -19.98
C ASP A 100 -10.61 -5.65 -18.67
N GLU A 101 -9.41 -6.26 -18.69
CA GLU A 101 -8.66 -6.56 -17.46
C GLU A 101 -8.26 -5.30 -16.69
N TYR A 102 -7.93 -4.21 -17.39
CA TYR A 102 -7.70 -2.92 -16.72
C TYR A 102 -8.98 -2.39 -16.07
N LYS A 103 -10.13 -2.47 -16.75
CA LYS A 103 -11.42 -2.07 -16.17
C LYS A 103 -11.82 -2.92 -14.97
N GLU A 104 -11.55 -4.23 -14.99
CA GLU A 104 -11.75 -5.12 -13.84
C GLU A 104 -10.92 -4.68 -12.63
N ALA A 105 -9.71 -4.13 -12.88
CA ALA A 105 -8.86 -3.51 -11.86
C ALA A 105 -9.30 -2.09 -11.45
N GLY A 106 -10.38 -1.56 -12.04
CA GLY A 106 -10.85 -0.18 -11.84
C GLY A 106 -10.02 0.88 -12.57
N ILE A 107 -9.15 0.49 -13.51
CA ILE A 107 -8.24 1.38 -14.23
C ILE A 107 -8.80 1.70 -15.61
N GLU A 108 -8.92 2.99 -15.92
CA GLU A 108 -9.32 3.46 -17.24
C GLU A 108 -8.10 3.90 -18.07
N ILE A 109 -7.92 3.30 -19.25
CA ILE A 109 -6.92 3.73 -20.23
C ILE A 109 -7.56 4.78 -21.14
N GLU A 110 -7.32 6.06 -20.85
CA GLU A 110 -7.98 7.21 -21.49
C GLU A 110 -7.73 7.31 -23.01
N ASN A 111 -6.57 6.85 -23.48
CA ASN A 111 -6.22 6.82 -24.90
C ASN A 111 -5.70 5.44 -25.31
N PRO A 112 -6.56 4.57 -25.88
CA PRO A 112 -6.19 3.20 -26.25
C PRO A 112 -5.28 3.15 -27.49
N LYS A 113 -4.91 4.30 -28.08
CA LYS A 113 -3.77 4.34 -29.01
C LYS A 113 -2.51 4.15 -28.19
N SER A 114 -2.08 2.90 -28.11
CA SER A 114 -0.84 2.57 -27.44
C SER A 114 0.33 3.35 -28.06
N LYS A 115 1.10 3.93 -27.15
CA LYS A 115 2.36 4.61 -27.38
C LYS A 115 3.26 4.36 -26.17
N ILE A 116 4.55 4.61 -26.32
CA ILE A 116 5.50 4.67 -25.21
C ILE A 116 4.93 5.61 -24.12
N GLY A 117 5.01 5.17 -22.88
CA GLY A 117 4.49 5.89 -21.71
C GLY A 117 2.96 5.96 -21.60
N SER A 118 2.23 5.08 -22.30
CA SER A 118 0.77 5.07 -22.26
C SER A 118 0.17 4.42 -21.01
N LEU A 119 0.95 3.67 -20.23
CA LEU A 119 0.54 3.14 -18.93
C LEU A 119 1.18 3.94 -17.81
N ARG A 120 0.48 4.85 -17.13
CA ARG A 120 1.07 5.64 -16.04
C ARG A 120 1.60 4.76 -14.90
N GLN A 121 2.54 5.30 -14.13
CA GLN A 121 3.20 4.63 -13.01
C GLN A 121 2.18 4.16 -11.96
N ASP A 122 1.23 5.03 -11.57
CA ASP A 122 0.18 4.69 -10.61
C ASP A 122 -0.77 3.60 -11.13
N MET A 123 -1.06 3.61 -12.44
CA MET A 123 -1.85 2.56 -13.10
C MET A 123 -1.11 1.22 -13.11
N LEU A 124 0.20 1.23 -13.36
CA LEU A 124 1.05 0.04 -13.35
C LEU A 124 1.01 -0.62 -11.97
N ILE A 125 1.29 0.13 -10.90
CA ILE A 125 1.31 -0.44 -9.54
C ILE A 125 -0.09 -0.86 -9.05
N ARG A 126 -1.15 -0.15 -9.44
CA ARG A 126 -2.55 -0.57 -9.16
C ARG A 126 -2.90 -1.87 -9.88
N PHE A 127 -2.48 -2.02 -11.13
CA PHE A 127 -2.70 -3.26 -11.87
C PHE A 127 -1.87 -4.42 -11.27
N LEU A 128 -0.64 -4.16 -10.84
CA LEU A 128 0.16 -5.13 -10.09
C LEU A 128 -0.56 -5.54 -8.80
N SER A 129 -1.12 -4.60 -8.04
CA SER A 129 -1.88 -4.92 -6.83
C SER A 129 -3.07 -5.83 -7.15
N PHE A 130 -3.84 -5.47 -8.18
CA PHE A 130 -4.97 -6.30 -8.62
C PHE A 130 -4.56 -7.74 -9.01
N LYS A 131 -3.43 -7.91 -9.72
CA LYS A 131 -2.97 -9.23 -10.18
C LYS A 131 -2.21 -10.04 -9.13
N LEU A 132 -1.43 -9.39 -8.28
CA LEU A 132 -0.48 -10.04 -7.37
C LEU A 132 -0.94 -10.02 -5.92
N GLY A 133 -1.80 -9.08 -5.53
CA GLY A 133 -2.38 -8.94 -4.20
C GLY A 133 -1.30 -8.90 -3.12
N ASP A 134 -1.41 -9.80 -2.14
CA ASP A 134 -0.54 -9.85 -0.96
C ASP A 134 0.96 -10.04 -1.26
N LYS A 135 1.32 -10.44 -2.49
CA LYS A 135 2.72 -10.56 -2.92
C LYS A 135 3.45 -9.21 -2.99
N LEU A 136 2.72 -8.10 -3.10
CA LEU A 136 3.32 -6.76 -3.09
C LEU A 136 3.69 -6.28 -1.68
N PHE A 137 3.17 -6.93 -0.65
CA PHE A 137 3.40 -6.54 0.74
C PHE A 137 4.47 -7.40 1.39
N CYS A 138 4.96 -7.00 2.56
CA CYS A 138 5.87 -7.83 3.33
C CYS A 138 5.21 -9.18 3.72
N THR A 139 6.01 -10.23 3.81
CA THR A 139 5.65 -11.47 4.48
C THR A 139 5.65 -11.25 6.00
N GLU A 140 5.11 -12.19 6.76
CA GLU A 140 5.23 -12.12 8.23
C GLU A 140 6.70 -12.11 8.67
N ASP A 141 7.54 -12.94 8.06
CA ASP A 141 8.97 -13.01 8.39
C ASP A 141 9.66 -11.67 8.13
N GLU A 142 9.42 -11.05 6.96
CA GLU A 142 9.95 -9.72 6.62
C GLU A 142 9.46 -8.63 7.58
N LEU A 143 8.22 -8.73 8.08
CA LEU A 143 7.72 -7.83 9.12
C LEU A 143 8.40 -8.08 10.47
N PHE A 144 8.58 -9.33 10.87
CA PHE A 144 9.26 -9.67 12.12
C PHE A 144 10.72 -9.21 12.15
N ASP A 145 11.39 -9.10 11.00
CA ASP A 145 12.73 -8.52 10.89
C ASP A 145 12.80 -7.03 11.29
N ILE A 146 11.69 -6.30 11.19
CA ILE A 146 11.62 -4.86 11.49
C ILE A 146 10.83 -4.53 12.76
N ILE A 147 10.07 -5.49 13.30
CA ILE A 147 9.31 -5.34 14.54
C ILE A 147 10.26 -5.27 15.75
N PRO A 148 10.11 -4.30 16.66
CA PRO A 148 11.09 -4.03 17.72
C PRO A 148 11.10 -5.05 18.86
N LYS A 149 10.09 -5.93 18.96
CA LYS A 149 9.92 -6.88 20.07
C LYS A 149 9.43 -8.24 19.59
N ASN A 150 10.09 -9.30 20.05
CA ASN A 150 9.83 -10.67 19.62
C ASN A 150 8.65 -11.34 20.37
N ASP A 151 8.11 -10.70 21.42
CA ASP A 151 6.96 -11.21 22.18
C ASP A 151 5.60 -10.81 21.57
N LEU A 152 5.62 -9.95 20.55
CA LEU A 152 4.46 -9.52 19.80
C LEU A 152 3.91 -10.64 18.92
N LYS A 153 2.59 -10.79 18.92
CA LYS A 153 1.87 -11.70 18.02
C LYS A 153 0.84 -10.93 17.22
N LYS A 154 0.65 -11.29 15.95
CA LYS A 154 -0.42 -10.69 15.14
C LYS A 154 -1.78 -11.09 15.70
N VAL A 155 -2.66 -10.12 15.90
CA VAL A 155 -3.98 -10.30 16.49
C VAL A 155 -5.10 -9.81 15.60
N PHE A 156 -4.82 -8.86 14.71
CA PHE A 156 -5.74 -8.40 13.68
C PHE A 156 -5.03 -8.13 12.35
N TYR A 157 -5.80 -8.22 11.28
CA TYR A 157 -5.39 -7.94 9.91
C TYR A 157 -6.57 -7.33 9.16
N PHE A 158 -6.35 -6.22 8.46
CA PHE A 158 -7.36 -5.53 7.67
C PHE A 158 -6.78 -5.07 6.34
N LYS A 159 -7.52 -5.30 5.25
CA LYS A 159 -7.31 -4.62 3.96
C LYS A 159 -8.13 -3.35 3.82
N GLU A 160 -9.26 -3.32 4.51
CA GLU A 160 -10.24 -2.26 4.41
C GLU A 160 -10.55 -1.72 5.80
N TRP A 161 -10.45 -0.40 5.95
CA TRP A 161 -10.88 0.32 7.14
C TRP A 161 -11.24 1.76 6.79
N GLN A 162 -11.87 2.47 7.73
CA GLN A 162 -12.04 3.90 7.64
C GLN A 162 -10.78 4.57 8.21
N HIS A 163 -9.92 5.10 7.33
CA HIS A 163 -8.78 5.92 7.72
C HIS A 163 -9.23 7.37 7.91
N PRO A 164 -8.74 8.06 8.95
CA PRO A 164 -9.08 9.46 9.16
C PRO A 164 -8.56 10.34 8.02
N ASP A 165 -9.35 11.34 7.65
CA ASP A 165 -8.92 12.47 6.83
C ASP A 165 -8.18 13.49 7.73
N ILE A 166 -6.88 13.26 7.89
CA ILE A 166 -6.03 14.07 8.77
C ILE A 166 -5.95 15.51 8.23
N LYS A 167 -5.95 15.68 6.90
CA LYS A 167 -5.92 16.99 6.24
C LYS A 167 -7.12 17.85 6.64
N ASN A 168 -8.28 17.23 6.85
CA ASN A 168 -9.50 17.89 7.34
C ASN A 168 -9.70 17.79 8.87
N ASN A 169 -8.63 17.51 9.63
CA ASN A 169 -8.60 17.43 11.10
C ASN A 169 -9.40 16.28 11.73
N GLU A 170 -9.80 15.27 10.96
CA GLU A 170 -10.40 14.06 11.53
C GLU A 170 -9.31 13.27 12.29
N LYS A 171 -9.62 12.76 13.49
CA LYS A 171 -8.63 12.04 14.32
C LYS A 171 -8.96 10.56 14.41
N PRO A 172 -7.95 9.68 14.54
CA PRO A 172 -8.19 8.27 14.88
C PRO A 172 -9.11 8.09 16.11
N SER A 173 -9.02 8.97 17.11
CA SER A 173 -9.87 8.92 18.31
C SER A 173 -11.35 9.21 18.07
N GLU A 174 -11.73 9.68 16.87
CA GLU A 174 -13.10 10.00 16.48
C GLU A 174 -13.67 8.94 15.54
N ILE A 175 -12.82 8.04 15.02
CA ILE A 175 -13.22 6.98 14.08
C ILE A 175 -13.63 5.72 14.85
N PRO A 176 -14.84 5.17 14.62
CA PRO A 176 -15.32 3.94 15.27
C PRO A 176 -14.34 2.76 15.16
N PHE A 177 -13.68 2.61 14.00
CA PHE A 177 -12.68 1.59 13.75
C PHE A 177 -11.52 1.61 14.77
N PHE A 178 -10.87 2.77 14.92
CA PHE A 178 -9.71 2.92 15.80
C PHE A 178 -10.09 2.91 17.29
N ILE A 179 -11.26 3.45 17.65
CA ILE A 179 -11.81 3.34 19.01
C ILE A 179 -12.02 1.87 19.38
N SER A 180 -12.62 1.09 18.48
CA SER A 180 -12.90 -0.33 18.72
C SER A 180 -11.62 -1.15 18.76
N LEU A 181 -10.63 -0.86 17.90
CA LEU A 181 -9.30 -1.46 17.98
C LEU A 181 -8.63 -1.21 19.33
N ALA A 182 -8.62 0.03 19.81
CA ALA A 182 -8.02 0.37 21.09
C ALA A 182 -8.72 -0.36 22.26
N SER A 183 -10.05 -0.47 22.21
CA SER A 183 -10.82 -1.24 23.19
C SER A 183 -10.46 -2.73 23.17
N ALA A 184 -10.42 -3.34 21.98
CA ALA A 184 -10.11 -4.75 21.82
C ALA A 184 -8.67 -5.10 22.26
N ILE A 185 -7.70 -4.23 21.96
CA ILE A 185 -6.32 -4.36 22.44
C ILE A 185 -6.28 -4.32 23.98
N LYS A 186 -7.04 -3.40 24.60
CA LYS A 186 -7.09 -3.24 26.05
C LYS A 186 -7.77 -4.41 26.76
N SER A 187 -8.87 -4.93 26.22
CA SER A 187 -9.62 -6.04 26.82
C SER A 187 -9.06 -7.41 26.45
N GLY A 188 -8.21 -7.50 25.43
CA GLY A 188 -7.71 -8.76 24.89
C GLY A 188 -8.71 -9.47 23.95
N GLU A 189 -9.79 -8.79 23.56
CA GLU A 189 -10.74 -9.30 22.57
C GLU A 189 -10.08 -9.51 21.19
N ARG A 190 -10.60 -10.49 20.45
CA ARG A 190 -10.09 -10.90 19.13
C ARG A 190 -11.08 -10.59 18.00
N SER A 191 -12.07 -9.75 18.28
CA SER A 191 -13.09 -9.33 17.32
C SER A 191 -13.35 -7.84 17.46
N ILE A 192 -13.79 -7.23 16.37
CA ILE A 192 -14.24 -5.84 16.32
C ILE A 192 -15.72 -5.85 15.92
N PRO A 193 -16.56 -4.97 16.47
CA PRO A 193 -17.94 -4.84 16.04
C PRO A 193 -18.04 -4.54 14.53
N GLU A 194 -19.00 -5.18 13.85
CA GLU A 194 -19.23 -4.98 12.41
C GLU A 194 -19.47 -3.51 12.06
N GLU A 195 -20.18 -2.76 12.93
CA GLU A 195 -20.43 -1.33 12.73
C GLU A 195 -19.14 -0.50 12.63
N ALA A 196 -18.07 -0.92 13.31
CA ALA A 196 -16.80 -0.20 13.35
C ALA A 196 -15.94 -0.41 12.10
N ILE A 197 -16.27 -1.40 11.25
CA ILE A 197 -15.59 -1.66 9.97
C ILE A 197 -16.44 -1.21 8.77
N LYS A 198 -17.59 -0.57 9.00
CA LYS A 198 -18.43 -0.04 7.91
C LYS A 198 -17.77 1.15 7.22
N ASN A 199 -18.12 1.34 5.95
CA ASN A 199 -17.68 2.46 5.11
C ASN A 199 -16.15 2.61 5.03
N PRO A 200 -15.41 1.55 4.66
CA PRO A 200 -13.98 1.67 4.47
C PRO A 200 -13.67 2.68 3.37
N ASN A 201 -12.64 3.48 3.57
CA ASN A 201 -12.17 4.44 2.57
C ASN A 201 -10.77 4.12 2.06
N THR A 202 -10.13 3.03 2.46
CA THR A 202 -8.72 2.75 2.14
C THR A 202 -8.44 2.27 0.72
N HIS A 203 -9.48 1.98 -0.06
CA HIS A 203 -9.32 1.70 -1.47
C HIS A 203 -8.75 2.94 -2.20
N TRP A 204 -7.80 2.74 -3.10
CA TRP A 204 -7.06 3.83 -3.77
C TRP A 204 -7.96 4.80 -4.53
N SER A 205 -9.15 4.36 -5.00
CA SER A 205 -10.10 5.21 -5.70
C SER A 205 -10.68 6.34 -4.83
N ASN A 206 -10.55 6.25 -3.51
CA ASN A 206 -10.95 7.31 -2.58
C ASN A 206 -9.86 8.37 -2.37
N TRP A 207 -8.63 8.11 -2.82
CA TRP A 207 -7.44 8.95 -2.57
C TRP A 207 -6.79 9.38 -3.89
N ILE A 208 -7.60 9.97 -4.78
CA ILE A 208 -7.12 10.41 -6.09
C ILE A 208 -6.34 11.72 -5.91
N VAL A 209 -5.01 11.61 -5.98
CA VAL A 209 -4.13 12.77 -6.12
C VAL A 209 -4.28 13.31 -7.55
N LYS A 210 -4.70 14.57 -7.70
CA LYS A 210 -4.71 15.24 -9.00
C LYS A 210 -3.28 15.64 -9.36
N TRP A 211 -2.83 15.25 -10.55
CA TRP A 211 -1.59 15.76 -11.14
C TRP A 211 -1.76 17.27 -11.37
N TYR A 212 -0.83 18.09 -10.86
CA TYR A 212 -0.69 19.51 -11.17
C TYR A 212 0.47 19.73 -12.14
#